data_AF-A0A0F9CQD1-F1
#
_entry.id   AF-A0A0F9CQD1-F1
#
_cell.length_a   1.000
_cell.length_b   1.000
_cell.length_c   1.000
_cell.angle_alpha   90.00
_cell.angle_beta   90.00
_cell.angle_gamma   90.00
#
_symmetry.space_group_name_H-M   'P 1'
#
loop_
_entity.id
_entity.type
_entity.pdbx_description
1 polymer ?
#
loop_
_entity_poly.entity_id
_entity_poly.type
_entity_poly.pdbx_seq_one_letter_code
_entity_poly.pdbx_strand_id
1 'polypeptide(L)' 'MPAQAVRAWADRVHEQLQTCCDLRRDHFILLAGQNYRKYLTPYLTSYEVPMEGLRIGSQLQFLNRRIAELSQT' A
#
# COMPACT_ATOMS: atom_id res chain seq x y z
N MET A 1 -11.40 9.39 -8.83
CA MET A 1 -12.51 8.41 -8.70
C MET A 1 -13.45 8.86 -7.60
N PRO A 2 -14.78 8.68 -7.75
CA PRO A 2 -15.74 8.92 -6.68
C PRO A 2 -15.43 8.08 -5.44
N ALA A 3 -15.69 8.60 -4.24
CA ALA A 3 -15.36 7.92 -2.98
C ALA A 3 -15.98 6.52 -2.86
N GLN A 4 -17.19 6.33 -3.41
CA GLN A 4 -17.87 5.04 -3.46
C GLN A 4 -17.15 4.03 -4.35
N ALA A 5 -16.66 4.46 -5.52
CA ALA A 5 -15.90 3.60 -6.42
C ALA A 5 -14.57 3.16 -5.79
N VAL A 6 -13.92 4.04 -5.04
CA VAL A 6 -12.68 3.71 -4.30
C VAL A 6 -12.95 2.71 -3.17
N ARG A 7 -14.10 2.83 -2.48
CA ARG A 7 -14.51 1.85 -1.46
C ARG A 7 -14.79 0.48 -2.08
N ALA A 8 -15.58 0.42 -3.14
CA ALA A 8 -15.87 -0.84 -3.84
C ALA A 8 -14.59 -1.50 -4.39
N TRP A 9 -13.63 -0.69 -4.85
CA TRP A 9 -12.31 -1.19 -5.22
C TRP A 9 -11.55 -1.78 -4.03
N ALA A 10 -11.55 -1.10 -2.88
CA ALA A 10 -10.89 -1.58 -1.66
C ALA A 10 -11.51 -2.89 -1.13
N ASP A 11 -12.84 -3.02 -1.17
CA ASP A 11 -13.53 -4.25 -0.74
C ASP A 11 -13.13 -5.45 -1.61
N ARG A 12 -13.02 -5.27 -2.93
CA ARG A 12 -12.52 -6.32 -3.85
C ARG A 12 -11.07 -6.69 -3.56
N VAL A 13 -10.22 -5.72 -3.29
CA VAL A 13 -8.81 -5.98 -2.94
C VAL A 13 -8.73 -6.74 -1.61
N HIS A 14 -9.56 -6.39 -0.62
CA HIS A 14 -9.64 -7.13 0.63
C HIS A 14 -10.01 -8.60 0.40
N GLU A 15 -11.04 -8.89 -0.41
CA GLU A 15 -11.42 -10.27 -0.77
C GLU A 15 -10.26 -11.02 -1.44
N GLN A 16 -9.54 -10.38 -2.36
CA GLN A 16 -8.38 -10.98 -3.02
C GLN A 16 -7.23 -11.27 -2.05
N LEU A 17 -6.93 -10.34 -1.14
CA LEU A 17 -5.85 -10.52 -0.16
C LEU A 17 -6.14 -11.70 0.77
N GLN A 18 -7.39 -11.90 1.18
CA GLN A 18 -7.78 -13.05 2.01
C GLN A 18 -7.49 -14.41 1.34
N THR A 19 -7.30 -14.46 0.02
CA THR A 19 -6.96 -15.70 -0.69
C THR A 19 -5.47 -16.05 -0.63
N CYS A 20 -4.59 -15.10 -0.30
CA CYS A 20 -3.14 -15.26 -0.43
C CYS A 20 -2.31 -14.79 0.77
N CYS A 21 -2.91 -14.14 1.78
CA CYS A 21 -2.22 -13.67 2.98
C CYS A 21 -3.13 -13.64 4.21
N ASP A 22 -2.53 -13.61 5.41
CA ASP A 22 -3.25 -13.45 6.68
C ASP A 22 -3.21 -11.98 7.11
N LEU A 23 -4.32 -11.28 6.90
CA LEU A 23 -4.46 -9.85 7.20
C LEU A 23 -4.20 -9.46 8.67
N ARG A 24 -4.20 -10.44 9.58
CA ARG A 24 -3.96 -10.22 11.02
C ARG A 24 -2.54 -10.54 11.45
N ARG A 25 -1.84 -11.40 10.71
CA ARG A 25 -0.50 -11.89 11.09
C ARG A 25 0.61 -11.35 10.20
N ASP A 26 0.30 -11.12 8.93
CA ASP A 26 1.28 -10.62 7.97
C ASP A 26 1.49 -9.12 8.12
N HIS A 27 2.67 -8.67 7.71
CA HIS A 27 3.02 -7.25 7.67
C HIS A 27 2.97 -6.73 6.24
N PHE A 28 2.27 -5.61 6.04
CA PHE A 28 2.03 -5.03 4.72
C PHE A 28 2.81 -3.74 4.51
N ILE A 29 3.59 -3.66 3.44
CA ILE A 29 4.26 -2.42 3.01
C ILE A 29 3.40 -1.76 1.94
N LEU A 30 2.74 -0.66 2.27
CA LEU A 30 1.84 0.03 1.34
C LEU A 30 2.60 1.12 0.58
N LEU A 31 2.82 0.87 -0.71
CA LEU A 31 3.44 1.83 -1.62
C LEU A 31 2.40 2.70 -2.37
N ALA A 32 1.12 2.58 -2.02
CA ALA A 32 0.01 3.30 -2.63
C ALA A 32 -0.34 4.59 -1.88
N GLY A 33 -0.80 5.60 -2.63
CA GLY A 33 -1.23 6.88 -2.06
C GLY A 33 -2.47 6.79 -1.15
N GLN A 34 -2.66 7.82 -0.31
CA GLN A 34 -3.72 7.89 0.72
C GLN A 34 -5.11 7.48 0.21
N ASN A 35 -5.49 7.96 -0.98
CA ASN A 35 -6.82 7.71 -1.51
C ASN A 35 -7.12 6.22 -1.71
N TYR A 36 -6.11 5.41 -2.04
CA TYR A 36 -6.29 3.97 -2.25
C TYR A 36 -6.20 3.18 -0.94
N ARG A 37 -5.28 3.54 -0.03
CA ARG A 37 -5.13 2.79 1.22
C ARG A 37 -6.18 3.08 2.29
N LYS A 38 -6.86 4.24 2.26
CA LYS A 38 -7.75 4.68 3.36
C LYS A 38 -8.90 3.73 3.71
N TYR A 39 -9.37 2.92 2.76
CA TYR A 39 -10.41 1.91 2.99
C TYR A 39 -9.84 0.49 3.10
N LEU A 40 -8.54 0.31 2.86
CA LEU A 40 -7.84 -0.97 3.02
C LEU A 40 -7.22 -1.11 4.41
N THR A 41 -6.59 -0.04 4.92
CA THR A 41 -5.90 -0.06 6.23
C THR A 41 -6.79 -0.50 7.40
N PRO A 42 -8.11 -0.27 7.44
CA PRO A 42 -8.94 -0.82 8.52
C PRO A 42 -8.96 -2.35 8.60
N TYR A 43 -8.63 -3.06 7.51
CA TYR A 43 -8.58 -4.52 7.48
C TYR A 43 -7.19 -5.08 7.84
N LEU A 44 -6.15 -4.25 7.86
CA LEU A 44 -4.76 -4.67 8.05
C LEU A 44 -4.31 -4.41 9.48
N THR A 45 -3.88 -5.45 10.20
CA THR A 45 -3.43 -5.31 11.59
C THR A 45 -2.03 -4.72 11.69
N SER A 46 -1.15 -5.02 10.73
CA SER A 46 0.24 -4.61 10.74
C SER A 46 0.62 -4.06 9.36
N TYR A 47 0.91 -2.76 9.27
CA TYR A 47 1.33 -2.15 8.00
C TYR A 47 2.25 -0.95 8.22
N GLU A 48 3.03 -0.62 7.21
CA GLU A 48 3.79 0.62 7.12
C GLU A 48 3.54 1.33 5.79
N VAL A 49 3.74 2.65 5.78
CA VAL A 49 3.63 3.48 4.58
C VAL A 49 4.89 4.34 4.47
N PRO A 50 5.99 3.79 3.92
CA PRO A 50 7.31 4.44 3.96
C PRO A 50 7.38 5.80 3.25
N MET A 51 6.40 6.06 2.38
CA MET A 51 6.31 7.25 1.55
C MET A 51 5.24 8.25 2.03
N GLU A 52 4.66 8.04 3.22
CA GLU A 52 3.66 8.95 3.79
C GLU A 52 4.23 10.37 3.95
N GLY A 53 3.46 11.37 3.53
CA GLY A 53 3.87 12.78 3.56
C GLY A 53 4.85 13.22 2.46
N LEU A 54 5.43 12.29 1.69
CA LEU A 54 6.34 12.62 0.60
C LEU A 54 5.57 13.18 -0.61
N ARG A 55 6.11 14.22 -1.24
CA ARG A 55 5.65 14.69 -2.56
C ARG A 55 6.01 13.66 -3.64
N ILE A 56 5.28 13.64 -4.75
CA ILE A 56 5.45 12.63 -5.81
C ILE A 56 6.89 12.49 -6.32
N GLY A 57 7.64 13.60 -6.48
CA GLY A 57 9.05 13.55 -6.87
C GLY A 57 9.94 12.85 -5.84
N SER A 58 9.69 13.10 -4.55
CA SER A 58 10.40 12.43 -3.44
C SER A 58 10.03 10.95 -3.34
N GLN A 59 8.78 10.58 -3.65
CA GLN A 59 8.37 9.16 -3.73
C GLN A 59 9.12 8.43 -4.83
N LEU A 60 9.23 9.02 -6.03
CA LEU A 60 10.00 8.46 -7.14
C LEU A 60 11.48 8.31 -6.77
N GLN A 61 12.08 9.33 -6.14
CA GLN A 61 13.46 9.26 -5.69
C GLN A 61 13.67 8.15 -4.65
N PHE A 62 12.75 8.02 -3.68
CA PHE A 62 12.77 6.97 -2.67
C PHE A 62 12.74 5.58 -3.33
N LEU A 63 11.81 5.34 -4.25
CA LEU A 63 11.66 4.06 -4.94
C LEU A 63 12.89 3.74 -5.80
N ASN A 64 13.40 4.71 -6.56
CA ASN A 64 14.61 4.52 -7.37
C ASN A 64 15.83 4.15 -6.52
N ARG A 65 15.98 4.78 -5.35
CA ARG A 65 17.05 4.42 -4.41
C ARG A 65 16.90 3.00 -3.91
N ARG A 66 15.69 2.58 -3.50
CA ARG A 66 15.43 1.20 -3.06
C ARG A 66 15.73 0.16 -4.14
N ILE A 67 15.36 0.45 -5.39
CA ILE A 67 15.68 -0.44 -6.52
C ILE A 67 17.19 -0.52 -6.73
N ALA A 68 17.90 0.61 -6.69
CA ALA A 68 19.36 0.63 -6.85
C ALA A 68 20.08 -0.14 -5.73
N GLU A 69 19.60 -0.06 -4.49
CA GLU A 69 20.11 -0.83 -3.34
C GLU A 69 19.93 -2.35 -3.57
N LEU A 70 18.75 -2.77 -4.05
CA LEU A 70 18.47 -4.19 -4.31
C LEU A 70 19.31 -4.77 -5.46
N SER A 71 19.55 -4.00 -6.52
CA SER A 71 20.34 -4.46 -7.69
C SER A 71 21.83 -4.62 -7.41
N GLN A 72 22.32 -4.28 -6.22
CA GLN A 72 23.71 -4.42 -5.80
C GLN A 72 23.95 -5.65 -4.90
N THR A 73 22.90 -6.41 -4.60
CA THR A 73 22.95 -7.66 -3.79
C THR A 73 22.70 -8.86 -4.69
#